data_AF-A0A0G1W9T0-F1
#
_entry.id   AF-A0A0G1W9T0-F1
#
_cell.length_a   1.000
_cell.length_b   1.000
_cell.length_c   1.000
_cell.angle_alpha   90.00
_cell.angle_beta   90.00
_cell.angle_gamma   90.00
#
_symmetry.space_group_name_H-M   'P 1'
#
loop_
_entity.id
_entity.type
_entity.pdbx_description
1 polymer ?
#
loop_
_entity_poly.entity_id
_entity_poly.type
_entity_poly.pdbx_seq_one_letter_code
_entity_poly.pdbx_strand_id
1 'polypeptide(L)'
;MCLSSTCEFIDDLSTWYLRRSRSRFKHPSEDQTQALATLQHALQTVAQLLAPFAPFFADTLYREVTGSKTSVHMTDWPVAVESSKDDEVIRDMDVARKIVMLGHSLRKEQSLKVRQPLEQCIIVGGKLPDAYEELIADELNVREVTFANRIPTNPEFAFKESGGVTVALDTTLTDELRHEGMVREIVRKINAKRKEQGLTVNDRIVIRYAATSDELRQLMEFFSDRIAKDTLASKVEVAEVSAGSDRLVFPSGELHFAITN
;
A
#
# COMPACT_ATOMS: atom_id res chain seq x y z
N MET A 1 -26.53 10.50 -10.81
CA MET A 1 -26.42 9.42 -9.82
C MET A 1 -25.59 8.26 -10.35
N CYS A 2 -26.00 7.53 -11.40
CA CYS A 2 -25.23 6.35 -11.86
C CYS A 2 -23.76 6.62 -12.24
N LEU A 3 -23.44 7.73 -12.93
CA LEU A 3 -22.06 8.02 -13.31
C LEU A 3 -21.14 8.29 -12.09
N SER A 4 -21.66 8.91 -11.03
CA SER A 4 -20.92 9.17 -9.78
C SER A 4 -20.55 7.87 -9.10
N SER A 5 -21.53 6.97 -8.95
CA SER A 5 -21.32 5.67 -8.30
C SER A 5 -20.35 4.78 -9.08
N THR A 6 -20.37 4.83 -10.42
CA THR A 6 -19.38 4.12 -11.24
C THR A 6 -17.97 4.70 -11.06
N CYS A 7 -17.83 6.02 -10.95
CA CYS A 7 -16.53 6.65 -10.67
C CYS A 7 -16.01 6.26 -9.28
N GLU A 8 -16.86 6.30 -8.25
CA GLU A 8 -16.53 5.86 -6.89
C GLU A 8 -16.05 4.40 -6.88
N PHE A 9 -16.73 3.51 -7.62
CA PHE A 9 -16.30 2.11 -7.77
C PHE A 9 -14.93 1.98 -8.46
N ILE A 10 -14.68 2.75 -9.52
CA ILE A 10 -13.39 2.72 -10.23
C ILE A 10 -12.26 3.19 -9.30
N ASP A 11 -12.50 4.24 -8.51
CA ASP A 11 -11.54 4.74 -7.53
C ASP A 11 -11.24 3.68 -6.45
N ASP A 12 -12.27 2.98 -5.97
CA ASP A 12 -12.14 1.88 -5.02
C ASP A 12 -11.36 0.70 -5.62
N LEU A 13 -11.71 0.27 -6.84
CA LEU A 13 -11.01 -0.82 -7.55
C LEU A 13 -9.53 -0.48 -7.74
N SER A 14 -9.22 0.77 -8.06
CA SER A 14 -7.83 1.23 -8.24
C SER A 14 -7.06 1.30 -6.92
N THR A 15 -7.66 1.92 -5.90
CA THR A 15 -6.97 2.28 -4.65
C THR A 15 -6.83 1.11 -3.69
N TRP A 16 -7.87 0.27 -3.60
CA TRP A 16 -7.93 -0.85 -2.67
C TRP A 16 -7.57 -2.17 -3.34
N TYR A 17 -8.28 -2.53 -4.41
CA TYR A 17 -8.10 -3.85 -5.02
C TYR A 17 -6.80 -3.95 -5.80
N LEU A 18 -6.61 -3.14 -6.85
CA LEU A 18 -5.43 -3.25 -7.73
C LEU A 18 -4.14 -3.01 -6.97
N ARG A 19 -4.07 -1.99 -6.10
CA ARG A 19 -2.87 -1.70 -5.31
C ARG A 19 -2.46 -2.88 -4.43
N ARG A 20 -3.41 -3.51 -3.73
CA ARG A 20 -3.16 -4.64 -2.81
C ARG A 20 -2.90 -5.94 -3.57
N SER A 21 -3.59 -6.17 -4.68
CA SER A 21 -3.45 -7.38 -5.51
C SER A 21 -2.19 -7.38 -6.40
N ARG A 22 -1.38 -6.31 -6.42
CA ARG A 22 -0.12 -6.26 -7.20
C ARG A 22 0.82 -7.42 -6.91
N SER A 23 0.91 -7.90 -5.67
CA SER A 23 1.74 -9.05 -5.32
C SER A 23 1.19 -10.35 -5.92
N ARG A 24 -0.14 -10.52 -5.92
CA ARG A 24 -0.84 -11.67 -6.47
C ARG A 24 -0.63 -11.82 -7.98
N PHE A 25 -0.39 -10.71 -8.69
CA PHE A 25 -0.15 -10.73 -10.14
C PHE A 25 1.28 -11.07 -10.57
N LYS A 26 2.23 -11.21 -9.65
CA LYS A 26 3.66 -11.39 -10.01
C LYS A 26 4.01 -12.81 -10.45
N HIS A 27 3.39 -13.82 -9.86
CA HIS A 27 3.78 -15.21 -10.05
C HIS A 27 2.57 -16.08 -10.42
N PRO A 28 2.69 -16.94 -11.44
CA PRO A 28 1.71 -17.96 -11.76
C PRO A 28 1.32 -18.77 -10.54
N SER A 29 0.06 -18.64 -10.11
CA SER A 29 -0.52 -19.34 -8.97
C SER A 29 -2.04 -19.42 -9.10
N GLU A 30 -2.67 -20.32 -8.34
CA GLU A 30 -4.13 -20.42 -8.29
C GLU A 30 -4.77 -19.12 -7.79
N ASP A 31 -4.16 -18.46 -6.79
CA ASP A 31 -4.59 -17.14 -6.29
C ASP A 31 -4.48 -16.06 -7.38
N GLN A 32 -3.44 -16.09 -8.23
CA GLN A 32 -3.36 -15.18 -9.38
C GLN A 32 -4.54 -15.38 -10.33
N THR A 33 -4.87 -16.63 -10.66
CA THR A 33 -5.99 -16.93 -11.56
C THR A 33 -7.32 -16.43 -10.99
N GLN A 34 -7.57 -16.65 -9.70
CA GLN A 34 -8.77 -16.16 -9.02
C GLN A 34 -8.81 -14.63 -8.98
N ALA A 35 -7.72 -13.97 -8.62
CA ALA A 35 -7.66 -12.51 -8.56
C ALA A 35 -7.84 -11.84 -9.95
N LEU A 36 -7.30 -12.46 -11.01
CA LEU A 36 -7.50 -11.99 -12.38
C LEU A 36 -8.94 -12.22 -12.85
N ALA A 37 -9.56 -13.34 -12.49
CA ALA A 37 -10.97 -13.60 -12.81
C ALA A 37 -11.90 -12.56 -12.18
N THR A 38 -11.69 -12.20 -10.90
CA THR A 38 -12.45 -11.14 -10.24
C THR A 38 -12.23 -9.78 -10.91
N LEU A 39 -10.98 -9.44 -11.27
CA LEU A 39 -10.68 -8.20 -11.97
C LEU A 39 -11.36 -8.15 -13.35
N GLN A 40 -11.29 -9.24 -14.09
CA GLN A 40 -11.91 -9.38 -15.41
C GLN A 40 -13.43 -9.16 -15.30
N HIS A 41 -14.09 -9.80 -14.33
CA HIS A 41 -15.52 -9.66 -14.10
C HIS A 41 -15.92 -8.21 -13.74
N ALA A 42 -15.15 -7.55 -12.87
CA ALA A 42 -15.38 -6.16 -12.50
C ALA A 42 -15.24 -5.21 -13.72
N LEU A 43 -14.16 -5.36 -14.50
CA LEU A 43 -13.93 -4.52 -15.68
C LEU A 43 -14.94 -4.77 -16.79
N GLN A 44 -15.37 -6.02 -16.98
CA GLN A 44 -16.45 -6.37 -17.90
C GLN A 44 -17.76 -5.64 -17.52
N THR A 45 -18.12 -5.68 -16.23
CA THR A 45 -19.34 -5.03 -15.73
C THR A 45 -19.26 -3.51 -15.88
N VAL A 46 -18.10 -2.91 -15.56
CA VAL A 46 -17.85 -1.48 -15.78
C VAL A 46 -17.99 -1.11 -17.26
N ALA A 47 -17.47 -1.93 -18.18
CA ALA A 47 -17.63 -1.70 -19.60
C ALA A 47 -19.11 -1.70 -20.01
N GLN A 48 -19.91 -2.64 -19.52
CA GLN A 48 -21.35 -2.69 -19.79
C GLN A 48 -22.09 -1.46 -19.24
N LEU A 49 -21.78 -1.03 -18.02
CA LEU A 49 -22.37 0.16 -17.40
C LEU A 49 -21.96 1.47 -18.11
N LEU A 50 -20.75 1.53 -18.67
CA LEU A 50 -20.25 2.68 -19.42
C LEU A 50 -20.74 2.72 -20.87
N ALA A 51 -21.26 1.61 -21.42
CA ALA A 51 -21.67 1.53 -22.82
C ALA A 51 -22.60 2.66 -23.30
N PRO A 52 -23.61 3.12 -22.51
CA PRO A 52 -24.47 4.24 -22.92
C PRO A 52 -23.78 5.62 -22.92
N PHE A 53 -22.68 5.77 -22.16
CA PHE A 53 -22.04 7.08 -21.91
C PHE A 53 -20.72 7.24 -22.68
N ALA A 54 -19.96 6.16 -22.84
CA ALA A 54 -18.66 6.14 -23.49
C ALA A 54 -18.57 4.93 -24.44
N PRO A 55 -19.37 4.88 -25.52
CA PRO A 55 -19.61 3.66 -26.30
C PRO A 55 -18.35 3.09 -26.95
N PHE A 56 -17.44 3.93 -27.43
CA PHE A 56 -16.18 3.49 -28.03
C PHE A 56 -15.21 2.95 -26.98
N PHE A 57 -15.08 3.65 -25.85
CA PHE A 57 -14.20 3.23 -24.76
C PHE A 57 -14.68 1.93 -24.11
N ALA A 58 -15.98 1.83 -23.82
CA ALA A 58 -16.62 0.64 -23.29
C ALA A 58 -16.42 -0.58 -24.21
N ASP A 59 -16.57 -0.38 -25.52
CA ASP A 59 -16.41 -1.46 -26.49
C ASP A 59 -14.95 -1.91 -26.65
N THR A 60 -13.99 -0.98 -26.61
CA THR A 60 -12.57 -1.32 -26.55
C THR A 60 -12.24 -2.07 -25.25
N LEU A 61 -12.65 -1.54 -24.10
CA LEU A 61 -12.39 -2.16 -22.80
C LEU A 61 -12.94 -3.58 -22.72
N TYR A 62 -14.20 -3.79 -23.13
CA TYR A 62 -14.83 -5.11 -23.10
C TYR A 62 -14.08 -6.14 -23.94
N ARG A 63 -13.68 -5.78 -25.17
CA ARG A 63 -12.96 -6.69 -26.08
C ARG A 63 -11.56 -7.03 -25.58
N GLU A 64 -10.82 -6.04 -25.08
CA GLU A 64 -9.47 -6.25 -24.53
C GLU A 64 -9.51 -7.13 -23.27
N VAL A 65 -10.50 -6.95 -22.40
CA VAL A 65 -10.62 -7.68 -21.13
C VAL A 65 -11.14 -9.12 -21.33
N THR A 66 -12.11 -9.31 -22.21
CA THR A 66 -12.75 -10.63 -22.42
C THR A 66 -12.09 -11.46 -23.51
N GLY A 67 -11.30 -10.84 -24.40
CA GLY A 67 -10.84 -11.47 -25.64
C GLY A 67 -11.97 -11.78 -26.63
N SER A 68 -13.19 -11.29 -26.39
CA SER A 68 -14.35 -11.54 -27.24
C SER A 68 -14.28 -10.73 -28.53
N LYS A 69 -14.78 -11.32 -29.61
CA LYS A 69 -14.99 -10.62 -30.89
C LYS A 69 -16.31 -9.83 -30.91
N THR A 70 -17.18 -10.08 -29.95
CA THR A 70 -18.50 -9.44 -29.85
C THR A 70 -18.40 -8.09 -29.17
N SER A 71 -19.17 -7.12 -29.65
CA SER A 71 -19.25 -5.78 -29.08
C SER A 71 -20.00 -5.78 -27.74
N VAL A 72 -19.61 -4.89 -26.82
CA VAL A 72 -20.34 -4.69 -25.56
C VAL A 72 -21.81 -4.30 -25.79
N HIS A 73 -22.10 -3.62 -26.90
CA HIS A 73 -23.45 -3.17 -27.27
C HIS A 73 -24.39 -4.32 -27.69
N MET A 74 -23.85 -5.53 -27.85
CA MET A 74 -24.61 -6.75 -28.11
C MET A 74 -24.77 -7.62 -26.85
N THR A 75 -24.36 -7.12 -25.69
CA THR A 75 -24.50 -7.83 -24.41
C THR A 75 -25.74 -7.36 -23.65
N ASP A 76 -26.26 -8.23 -22.80
CA ASP A 76 -27.34 -7.88 -21.89
C ASP A 76 -26.86 -6.92 -20.80
N TRP A 77 -27.79 -6.13 -20.27
CA TRP A 77 -27.53 -5.28 -19.12
C TRP A 77 -27.12 -6.13 -17.90
N PRO A 78 -26.07 -5.75 -17.16
CA PRO A 78 -25.62 -6.53 -16.01
C PRO A 78 -26.70 -6.56 -14.92
N VAL A 79 -27.00 -7.75 -14.41
CA VAL A 79 -27.97 -7.97 -13.34
C VAL A 79 -27.23 -8.20 -12.04
N ALA A 80 -27.54 -7.41 -11.01
CA ALA A 80 -27.00 -7.62 -9.68
C ALA A 80 -27.56 -8.92 -9.09
N VAL A 81 -26.68 -9.75 -8.54
CA VAL A 81 -27.07 -10.94 -7.78
C VAL A 81 -27.20 -10.52 -6.33
N GLU A 82 -28.40 -10.61 -5.77
CA GLU A 82 -28.60 -10.35 -4.33
C GLU A 82 -28.07 -11.55 -3.52
N SER A 83 -27.08 -11.30 -2.68
CA SER A 83 -26.43 -12.29 -1.84
C SER A 83 -26.20 -11.71 -0.44
N SER A 84 -26.83 -12.30 0.57
CA SER A 84 -26.62 -11.90 1.97
C SER A 84 -25.17 -11.99 2.45
N LYS A 85 -24.35 -12.85 1.82
CA LYS A 85 -22.91 -12.94 2.11
C LYS A 85 -22.14 -11.73 1.57
N ASP A 86 -22.63 -11.13 0.49
CA ASP A 86 -21.98 -9.97 -0.12
C ASP A 86 -22.24 -8.73 0.74
N ASP A 87 -23.44 -8.62 1.34
CA ASP A 87 -23.78 -7.52 2.27
C ASP A 87 -22.90 -7.53 3.53
N GLU A 88 -22.58 -8.70 4.07
CA GLU A 88 -21.67 -8.84 5.22
C GLU A 88 -20.25 -8.41 4.86
N VAL A 89 -19.72 -8.90 3.73
CA VAL A 89 -18.37 -8.55 3.24
C VAL A 89 -18.25 -7.06 2.92
N ILE A 90 -19.27 -6.47 2.30
CA ILE A 90 -19.32 -5.03 2.00
C ILE A 90 -19.30 -4.24 3.30
N ARG A 91 -20.13 -4.60 4.28
CA ARG A 91 -20.17 -3.95 5.60
C ARG A 91 -18.83 -4.05 6.33
N ASP A 92 -18.21 -5.22 6.35
CA ASP A 92 -16.92 -5.42 7.00
C ASP A 92 -15.82 -4.60 6.34
N MET A 93 -15.84 -4.50 5.00
CA MET A 93 -14.92 -3.66 4.26
C MET A 93 -15.14 -2.16 4.54
N ASP A 94 -16.39 -1.71 4.66
CA ASP A 94 -16.69 -0.32 5.05
C ASP A 94 -16.11 0.03 6.43
N VAL A 95 -16.26 -0.88 7.39
CA VAL A 95 -15.68 -0.74 8.73
C VAL A 95 -14.15 -0.72 8.65
N ALA A 96 -13.54 -1.65 7.91
CA ALA A 96 -12.08 -1.70 7.72
C ALA A 96 -11.53 -0.41 7.09
N ARG A 97 -12.18 0.10 6.03
CA ARG A 97 -11.82 1.37 5.39
C ARG A 97 -11.89 2.53 6.37
N LYS A 98 -12.96 2.60 7.17
CA LYS A 98 -13.14 3.62 8.19
C LYS A 98 -12.03 3.58 9.23
N ILE A 99 -11.64 2.40 9.69
CA ILE A 99 -10.52 2.20 10.62
C ILE A 99 -9.21 2.72 10.00
N VAL A 100 -8.91 2.34 8.76
CA VAL A 100 -7.69 2.77 8.06
C VAL A 100 -7.66 4.29 7.87
N MET A 101 -8.78 4.91 7.49
CA MET A 101 -8.89 6.36 7.37
C MET A 101 -8.62 7.07 8.72
N LEU A 102 -9.20 6.55 9.82
CA LEU A 102 -8.97 7.10 11.15
C LEU A 102 -7.51 6.95 11.57
N GLY A 103 -6.91 5.78 11.36
CA GLY A 103 -5.50 5.53 11.66
C GLY A 103 -4.55 6.41 10.85
N HIS A 104 -4.80 6.61 9.55
CA HIS A 104 -4.03 7.54 8.73
C HIS A 104 -4.18 9.00 9.20
N SER A 105 -5.39 9.41 9.55
CA SER A 105 -5.63 10.74 10.11
C SER A 105 -4.88 10.93 11.42
N LEU A 106 -4.91 9.94 12.31
CA LEU A 106 -4.23 9.96 13.59
C LEU A 106 -2.71 10.03 13.42
N ARG A 107 -2.15 9.22 12.51
CA ARG A 107 -0.74 9.31 12.11
C ARG A 107 -0.36 10.71 11.66
N LYS A 108 -1.18 11.34 10.83
CA LYS A 108 -0.95 12.70 10.34
C LYS A 108 -0.95 13.73 11.48
N GLU A 109 -1.88 13.62 12.42
CA GLU A 109 -1.95 14.48 13.61
C GLU A 109 -0.72 14.34 14.50
N GLN A 110 -0.22 13.11 14.67
CA GLN A 110 0.99 12.81 15.43
C GLN A 110 2.30 13.01 14.63
N SER A 111 2.22 13.54 13.41
CA SER A 111 3.37 13.70 12.49
C SER A 111 4.15 12.39 12.21
N LEU A 112 3.49 11.24 12.34
CA LEU A 112 4.06 9.91 12.08
C LEU A 112 3.91 9.55 10.61
N LYS A 113 5.02 9.35 9.91
CA LYS A 113 5.00 8.88 8.51
C LYS A 113 4.45 7.44 8.46
N VAL A 114 3.58 7.12 7.50
CA VAL A 114 3.06 5.73 7.32
C VAL A 114 4.19 4.71 7.13
N ARG A 115 5.33 5.10 6.57
CA ARG A 115 6.49 4.20 6.38
C ARG A 115 7.21 3.85 7.67
N GLN A 116 7.02 4.65 8.73
CA GLN A 116 7.48 4.33 10.07
C GLN A 116 6.57 3.23 10.63
N PRO A 117 7.07 2.00 10.81
CA PRO A 117 6.29 0.96 11.48
C PRO A 117 6.01 1.38 12.91
N LEU A 118 4.83 1.01 13.40
CA LEU A 118 4.42 1.15 14.79
C LEU A 118 4.19 -0.24 15.38
N GLU A 119 4.24 -0.34 16.70
CA GLU A 119 4.11 -1.64 17.37
C GLU A 119 2.65 -2.14 17.27
N GLN A 120 1.70 -1.34 17.76
CA GLN A 120 0.34 -1.81 17.96
C GLN A 120 -0.71 -0.79 17.51
N CYS A 121 -1.81 -1.32 16.96
CA CYS A 121 -3.06 -0.63 16.75
C CYS A 121 -4.17 -1.33 17.55
N ILE A 122 -4.94 -0.57 18.32
CA ILE A 122 -6.07 -1.09 19.09
C ILE A 122 -7.35 -0.49 18.54
N ILE A 123 -8.33 -1.34 18.26
CA ILE A 123 -9.63 -0.94 17.72
C ILE A 123 -10.70 -1.27 18.75
N VAL A 124 -11.56 -0.29 19.04
CA VAL A 124 -12.72 -0.41 19.93
C VAL A 124 -13.99 -0.12 19.14
N GLY A 125 -15.05 -0.90 19.37
CA GLY A 125 -16.35 -0.67 18.73
C GLY A 125 -16.74 -1.67 17.62
N GLY A 126 -16.10 -2.83 17.55
CA GLY A 126 -16.47 -3.91 16.65
C GLY A 126 -15.47 -5.06 16.65
N LYS A 127 -15.81 -6.15 15.98
CA LYS A 127 -14.89 -7.24 15.63
C LYS A 127 -15.00 -7.47 14.12
N LEU A 128 -13.87 -7.67 13.47
CA LEU A 128 -13.80 -8.13 12.09
C LEU A 128 -13.16 -9.53 12.04
N PRO A 129 -13.37 -10.29 10.96
CA PRO A 129 -12.61 -11.52 10.71
C PRO A 129 -11.10 -11.24 10.60
N ASP A 130 -10.27 -12.21 10.97
CA ASP A 130 -8.80 -12.13 11.01
C ASP A 130 -8.19 -11.61 9.69
N ALA A 131 -8.79 -11.94 8.54
CA ALA A 131 -8.36 -11.44 7.23
C ALA A 131 -8.35 -9.91 7.11
N TYR A 132 -9.22 -9.21 7.83
CA TYR A 132 -9.26 -7.75 7.86
C TYR A 132 -8.25 -7.16 8.85
N GLU A 133 -7.84 -7.91 9.88
CA GLU A 133 -6.77 -7.49 10.80
C GLU A 133 -5.46 -7.35 10.05
N GLU A 134 -5.08 -8.35 9.26
CA GLU A 134 -3.91 -8.31 8.39
C GLU A 134 -3.99 -7.15 7.38
N LEU A 135 -5.17 -6.92 6.80
CA LEU A 135 -5.40 -5.81 5.88
C LEU A 135 -5.17 -4.46 6.58
N ILE A 136 -5.75 -4.26 7.75
CA ILE A 136 -5.59 -3.01 8.51
C ILE A 136 -4.13 -2.85 8.94
N ALA A 137 -3.47 -3.93 9.35
CA ALA A 137 -2.07 -3.93 9.76
C ALA A 137 -1.15 -3.47 8.63
N ASP A 138 -1.34 -4.01 7.43
CA ASP A 138 -0.60 -3.62 6.23
C ASP A 138 -0.81 -2.15 5.86
N GLU A 139 -2.07 -1.69 5.87
CA GLU A 139 -2.40 -0.33 5.46
C GLU A 139 -1.89 0.72 6.46
N LEU A 140 -2.05 0.44 7.75
CA LEU A 140 -1.55 1.31 8.80
C LEU A 140 -0.07 1.09 9.09
N ASN A 141 0.57 0.08 8.52
CA ASN A 141 1.94 -0.33 8.80
C ASN A 141 2.22 -0.47 10.31
N VAL A 142 1.45 -1.34 10.95
CA VAL A 142 1.58 -1.71 12.38
C VAL A 142 1.92 -3.19 12.48
N ARG A 143 2.66 -3.62 13.51
CA ARG A 143 2.99 -5.04 13.68
C ARG A 143 1.80 -5.87 14.13
N GLU A 144 0.99 -5.31 15.03
CA GLU A 144 -0.18 -6.00 15.58
C GLU A 144 -1.42 -5.10 15.54
N VAL A 145 -2.57 -5.71 15.23
CA VAL A 145 -3.89 -5.11 15.35
C VAL A 145 -4.68 -5.93 16.36
N THR A 146 -5.26 -5.27 17.36
CA THR A 146 -6.03 -5.96 18.41
C THR A 146 -7.39 -5.29 18.59
N PHE A 147 -8.46 -6.09 18.61
CA PHE A 147 -9.79 -5.62 19.00
C PHE A 147 -9.98 -5.69 20.52
N ALA A 148 -10.31 -4.56 21.13
CA ALA A 148 -10.49 -4.43 22.57
C ALA A 148 -11.82 -3.74 22.92
N ASN A 149 -12.25 -3.92 24.17
CA ASN A 149 -13.45 -3.24 24.69
C ASN A 149 -13.18 -1.82 25.19
N ARG A 150 -11.90 -1.47 25.39
CA ARG A 150 -11.47 -0.17 25.90
C ARG A 150 -10.07 0.15 25.41
N ILE A 151 -9.77 1.44 25.30
CA ILE A 151 -8.44 1.93 24.99
C ILE A 151 -7.58 1.85 26.27
N PRO A 152 -6.29 1.45 26.17
CA PRO A 152 -5.38 1.55 27.29
C PRO A 152 -5.28 2.99 27.81
N THR A 153 -5.16 3.17 29.13
CA THR A 153 -5.03 4.50 29.77
C THR A 153 -3.61 5.08 29.67
N ASN A 154 -2.73 4.46 28.88
CA ASN A 154 -1.34 4.87 28.79
C ASN A 154 -1.22 6.12 27.87
N PRO A 155 -0.54 7.21 28.28
CA PRO A 155 -0.39 8.42 27.48
C PRO A 155 0.27 8.23 26.11
N GLU A 156 1.03 7.14 25.91
CA GLU A 156 1.69 6.83 24.63
C GLU A 156 0.71 6.41 23.51
N PHE A 157 -0.55 6.12 23.84
CA PHE A 157 -1.58 5.82 22.86
C PHE A 157 -2.31 7.08 22.43
N ALA A 158 -2.12 7.47 21.17
CA ALA A 158 -3.00 8.44 20.53
C ALA A 158 -4.27 7.71 20.07
N PHE A 159 -5.44 8.36 20.13
CA PHE A 159 -6.69 7.74 19.67
C PHE A 159 -7.61 8.72 18.96
N LYS A 160 -8.47 8.18 18.10
CA LYS A 160 -9.50 8.94 17.38
C LYS A 160 -10.75 8.12 17.22
N GLU A 161 -11.90 8.74 17.48
CA GLU A 161 -13.22 8.13 17.37
C GLU A 161 -14.01 8.74 16.22
N SER A 162 -14.73 7.90 15.48
CA SER A 162 -15.74 8.35 14.54
C SER A 162 -16.83 7.31 14.35
N GLY A 163 -18.09 7.72 14.51
CA GLY A 163 -19.29 6.92 14.31
C GLY A 163 -19.21 5.51 14.90
N GLY A 164 -18.97 5.44 16.21
CA GLY A 164 -18.99 4.20 16.99
C GLY A 164 -17.75 3.32 16.90
N VAL A 165 -16.73 3.73 16.15
CA VAL A 165 -15.43 3.04 16.06
C VAL A 165 -14.34 3.97 16.55
N THR A 166 -13.48 3.46 17.44
CA THR A 166 -12.32 4.16 17.96
C THR A 166 -11.05 3.42 17.59
N VAL A 167 -10.09 4.14 17.01
CA VAL A 167 -8.78 3.61 16.63
C VAL A 167 -7.74 4.26 17.51
N ALA A 168 -6.91 3.46 18.17
CA ALA A 168 -5.78 3.90 18.95
C ALA A 168 -4.49 3.33 18.38
N LEU A 169 -3.45 4.16 18.30
CA LEU A 169 -2.12 3.77 17.84
C LEU A 169 -1.12 3.98 18.96
N ASP A 170 -0.28 2.98 19.19
CA ASP A 170 0.92 3.14 20.02
C ASP A 170 1.89 4.06 19.27
N THR A 171 2.18 5.22 19.86
CA THR A 171 3.11 6.20 19.27
C THR A 171 4.54 6.04 19.74
N THR A 172 4.81 5.06 20.62
CA THR A 172 6.14 4.75 21.11
C THR A 172 7.04 4.25 19.97
N LEU A 173 8.14 4.95 19.71
CA LEU A 173 9.12 4.55 18.70
C LEU A 173 10.38 3.97 19.34
N THR A 174 10.40 2.64 19.46
CA THR A 174 11.60 1.89 19.82
C THR A 174 12.72 2.12 18.79
N ASP A 175 13.96 1.90 19.19
CA ASP A 175 15.11 2.04 18.28
C ASP A 175 14.99 1.10 17.07
N GLU A 176 14.50 -0.12 17.29
CA GLU A 176 14.25 -1.11 16.25
C GLU A 176 13.24 -0.61 15.20
N LEU A 177 12.09 -0.10 15.66
CA LEU A 177 11.07 0.45 14.75
C LEU A 177 11.63 1.65 13.99
N ARG A 178 12.36 2.54 14.67
CA ARG A 178 12.97 3.73 14.05
C ARG A 178 13.94 3.34 12.94
N HIS A 179 14.85 2.41 13.22
CA HIS A 179 15.82 1.88 12.26
C HIS A 179 15.13 1.21 11.08
N GLU A 180 14.09 0.41 11.32
CA GLU A 180 13.30 -0.19 10.24
C GLU A 180 12.63 0.87 9.35
N GLY A 181 12.04 1.90 9.96
CA GLY A 181 11.45 3.03 9.24
C GLY A 181 12.45 3.78 8.37
N MET A 182 13.66 4.02 8.90
CA MET A 182 14.77 4.64 8.16
C MET A 182 15.17 3.79 6.95
N VAL A 183 15.37 2.49 7.13
CA VAL A 183 15.69 1.56 6.02
C VAL A 183 14.61 1.58 4.94
N ARG A 184 13.32 1.56 5.32
CA ARG A 184 12.20 1.64 4.36
C ARG A 184 12.20 2.96 3.59
N GLU A 185 12.57 4.08 4.22
CA GLU A 185 12.67 5.38 3.55
C GLU A 185 13.86 5.45 2.58
N ILE A 186 15.00 4.85 2.95
CA ILE A 186 16.19 4.69 2.10
C ILE A 186 15.85 3.86 0.86
N VAL A 187 15.35 2.63 1.05
CA VAL A 187 14.97 1.71 -0.05
C VAL A 187 14.00 2.37 -1.01
N ARG A 188 12.99 3.09 -0.49
CA ARG A 188 12.05 3.85 -1.33
C ARG A 188 12.75 4.87 -2.20
N LYS A 189 13.63 5.68 -1.62
CA LYS A 189 14.29 6.78 -2.34
C LYS A 189 15.22 6.22 -3.42
N ILE A 190 15.92 5.13 -3.13
CA ILE A 190 16.74 4.39 -4.11
C ILE A 190 15.86 3.83 -5.23
N ASN A 191 14.75 3.15 -4.92
CA ASN A 191 13.85 2.60 -5.94
C ASN A 191 13.15 3.70 -6.77
N ALA A 192 12.85 4.84 -6.16
CA ALA A 192 12.37 6.01 -6.90
C ALA A 192 13.43 6.52 -7.89
N LYS A 193 14.70 6.58 -7.46
CA LYS A 193 15.82 6.97 -8.33
C LYS A 193 16.05 5.98 -9.47
N ARG A 194 15.91 4.67 -9.21
CA ARG A 194 15.94 3.64 -10.26
C ARG A 194 14.88 3.90 -11.33
N LYS A 195 13.65 4.22 -10.90
CA LYS A 195 12.55 4.54 -11.82
C LYS A 195 12.81 5.82 -12.60
N GLU A 196 13.37 6.85 -11.97
CA GLU A 196 13.75 8.10 -12.62
C GLU A 196 14.81 7.87 -13.73
N GLN A 197 15.75 6.96 -13.50
CA GLN A 197 16.76 6.55 -14.48
C GLN A 197 16.26 5.52 -15.52
N GLY A 198 14.98 5.13 -15.46
CA GLY A 198 14.40 4.15 -16.39
C GLY A 198 14.90 2.72 -16.22
N LEU A 199 15.51 2.39 -15.07
CA LEU A 199 16.01 1.05 -14.80
C LEU A 199 14.88 0.04 -14.62
N THR A 200 15.06 -1.14 -15.20
CA THR A 200 14.12 -2.26 -15.19
C THR A 200 14.46 -3.26 -14.08
N VAL A 201 13.70 -4.36 -14.01
CA VAL A 201 13.95 -5.47 -13.07
C VAL A 201 15.21 -6.27 -13.40
N ASN A 202 15.75 -6.13 -14.61
CA ASN A 202 16.96 -6.82 -15.05
C ASN A 202 18.24 -6.05 -14.73
N ASP A 203 18.13 -4.76 -14.41
CA ASP A 203 19.27 -3.89 -14.16
C ASP A 203 19.74 -3.98 -12.70
N ARG A 204 21.04 -4.16 -12.50
CA ARG A 204 21.66 -4.25 -11.18
C ARG A 204 22.44 -2.99 -10.89
N ILE A 205 22.25 -2.40 -9.71
CA ILE A 205 22.92 -1.14 -9.35
C ILE A 205 24.03 -1.36 -8.33
N VAL A 206 25.00 -0.46 -8.30
CA VAL A 206 25.89 -0.23 -7.17
C VAL A 206 25.39 0.99 -6.41
N ILE A 207 25.16 0.82 -5.11
CA ILE A 207 24.80 1.91 -4.21
C ILE A 207 26.08 2.42 -3.56
N ARG A 208 26.37 3.71 -3.76
CA ARG A 208 27.42 4.42 -3.03
C ARG A 208 26.77 5.37 -2.04
N TYR A 209 27.22 5.37 -0.80
CA TYR A 209 26.65 6.25 0.23
C TYR A 209 27.70 6.92 1.10
N ALA A 210 27.33 8.08 1.63
CA ALA A 210 28.07 8.81 2.65
C ALA A 210 27.07 9.20 3.76
N ALA A 211 27.36 8.79 4.99
CA ALA A 211 26.57 9.13 6.17
C ALA A 211 27.29 10.19 7.01
N THR A 212 26.57 11.19 7.50
CA THR A 212 27.16 12.23 8.36
C THR A 212 27.21 11.85 9.83
N SER A 213 26.54 10.77 10.24
CA SER A 213 26.55 10.27 11.62
C SER A 213 26.89 8.78 11.68
N ASP A 214 27.49 8.37 12.81
CA ASP A 214 27.88 6.98 13.06
C ASP A 214 26.67 6.06 13.15
N GLU A 215 25.53 6.54 13.67
CA GLU A 215 24.28 5.76 13.69
C GLU A 215 23.83 5.39 12.27
N LEU A 216 23.84 6.36 11.34
CA LEU A 216 23.47 6.10 9.95
C LEU A 216 24.47 5.19 9.24
N ARG A 217 25.77 5.33 9.55
CA ARG A 217 26.80 4.44 9.00
C ARG A 217 26.57 2.99 9.47
N GLN A 218 26.39 2.79 10.78
CA GLN A 218 26.12 1.48 11.37
C GLN A 218 24.81 0.88 10.86
N LEU A 219 23.76 1.69 10.69
CA LEU A 219 22.50 1.26 10.09
C LEU A 219 22.71 0.72 8.68
N MET A 220 23.43 1.46 7.83
CA MET A 220 23.71 1.06 6.45
C MET A 220 24.56 -0.21 6.39
N GLU A 221 25.55 -0.35 7.27
CA GLU A 221 26.39 -1.55 7.37
C GLU A 221 25.56 -2.77 7.82
N PHE A 222 24.79 -2.62 8.90
CA PHE A 222 23.98 -3.70 9.47
C PHE A 222 22.87 -4.17 8.54
N PHE A 223 22.20 -3.25 7.83
CA PHE A 223 21.11 -3.57 6.90
C PHE A 223 21.54 -3.66 5.44
N SER A 224 22.85 -3.70 5.15
CA SER A 224 23.40 -3.70 3.79
C SER A 224 22.77 -4.78 2.90
N ASP A 225 22.71 -6.03 3.37
CA ASP A 225 22.17 -7.15 2.59
C ASP A 225 20.68 -6.98 2.27
N ARG A 226 19.91 -6.48 3.26
CA ARG A 226 18.48 -6.21 3.09
C ARG A 226 18.27 -5.09 2.07
N ILE A 227 18.99 -3.98 2.22
CA ILE A 227 18.93 -2.85 1.29
C ILE A 227 19.29 -3.32 -0.13
N ALA A 228 20.39 -4.08 -0.28
CA ALA A 228 20.83 -4.58 -1.56
C ALA A 228 19.79 -5.47 -2.24
N LYS A 229 19.18 -6.38 -1.48
CA LYS A 229 18.10 -7.26 -1.97
C LYS A 229 16.88 -6.45 -2.42
N ASP A 230 16.40 -5.52 -1.60
CA ASP A 230 15.17 -4.76 -1.84
C ASP A 230 15.31 -3.70 -2.95
N THR A 231 16.54 -3.37 -3.36
CA THR A 231 16.83 -2.41 -4.44
C THR A 231 17.51 -3.03 -5.66
N LEU A 232 17.63 -4.36 -5.72
CA LEU A 232 18.36 -5.09 -6.77
C LEU A 232 19.81 -4.58 -6.94
N ALA A 233 20.47 -4.23 -5.84
CA ALA A 233 21.87 -3.82 -5.86
C ALA A 233 22.82 -5.01 -5.84
N SER A 234 23.96 -4.89 -6.52
CA SER A 234 25.07 -5.85 -6.46
C SER A 234 26.04 -5.52 -5.33
N LYS A 235 26.16 -4.24 -4.97
CA LYS A 235 27.04 -3.75 -3.89
C LYS A 235 26.44 -2.52 -3.21
N VAL A 236 26.73 -2.39 -1.93
CA VAL A 236 26.47 -1.19 -1.11
C VAL A 236 27.81 -0.81 -0.49
N GLU A 237 28.36 0.33 -0.88
CA GLU A 237 29.71 0.74 -0.48
C GLU A 237 29.76 2.19 0.01
N VAL A 238 30.63 2.43 0.99
CA VAL A 238 30.91 3.77 1.48
C VAL A 238 31.70 4.55 0.42
N ALA A 239 31.33 5.80 0.19
CA ALA A 239 32.00 6.71 -0.73
C ALA A 239 32.06 8.13 -0.16
N GLU A 240 32.81 9.01 -0.82
CA GLU A 240 32.76 10.45 -0.54
C GLU A 240 31.52 11.09 -1.17
N VAL A 241 31.06 12.21 -0.59
CA VAL A 241 29.92 12.97 -1.12
C VAL A 241 30.30 13.58 -2.47
N SER A 242 29.66 13.11 -3.55
CA SER A 242 29.89 13.62 -4.90
C SER A 242 28.79 14.60 -5.35
N ALA A 243 29.13 15.51 -6.26
CA ALA A 243 28.16 16.35 -6.94
C ALA A 243 27.15 15.46 -7.71
N GLY A 244 25.85 15.65 -7.46
CA GLY A 244 24.77 14.84 -8.03
C GLY A 244 24.29 13.67 -7.16
N SER A 245 24.79 13.53 -5.93
CA SER A 245 24.23 12.61 -4.94
C SER A 245 22.85 13.07 -4.46
N ASP A 246 21.94 12.12 -4.26
CA ASP A 246 20.63 12.33 -3.66
C ASP A 246 20.77 12.38 -2.13
N ARG A 247 20.06 13.32 -1.50
CA ARG A 247 20.12 13.56 -0.05
C ARG A 247 18.86 13.10 0.67
N LEU A 248 19.04 12.39 1.77
CA LEU A 248 18.02 12.04 2.76
C LEU A 248 18.39 12.67 4.11
N VAL A 249 17.39 13.28 4.76
CA VAL A 249 17.56 13.92 6.07
C VAL A 249 16.80 13.11 7.11
N PHE A 250 17.52 12.69 8.15
CA PHE A 250 17.00 11.99 9.32
C PHE A 250 17.26 12.82 10.58
N PRO A 251 16.55 12.56 11.69
CA PRO A 251 16.82 13.23 12.97
C PRO A 251 18.27 13.06 13.44
N SER A 252 18.91 11.95 13.09
CA SER A 252 20.28 11.61 13.48
C SER A 252 21.36 12.09 12.51
N GLY A 253 21.01 12.72 11.36
CA GLY A 253 21.97 13.21 10.38
C GLY A 253 21.48 13.14 8.94
N GLU A 254 22.39 13.35 8.00
CA GLU A 254 22.14 13.24 6.56
C GLU A 254 22.77 11.96 5.98
N LEU A 255 22.04 11.33 5.05
CA LEU A 255 22.53 10.26 4.21
C LEU A 255 22.54 10.75 2.76
N HIS A 256 23.73 10.78 2.17
CA HIS A 256 23.93 11.07 0.75
C HIS A 256 24.13 9.74 0.02
N PHE A 257 23.48 9.55 -1.12
CA PHE A 257 23.66 8.33 -1.91
C PHE A 257 23.66 8.61 -3.41
N ALA A 258 24.33 7.76 -4.17
CA ALA A 258 24.31 7.72 -5.61
C ALA A 258 24.13 6.28 -6.08
N ILE A 259 23.42 6.11 -7.20
CA ILE A 259 23.25 4.79 -7.83
C ILE A 259 23.93 4.82 -9.20
N THR A 260 24.69 3.77 -9.49
CA THR A 260 25.32 3.55 -10.80
C THR A 260 24.95 2.16 -11.31
N ASN A 261 24.63 2.03 -12.60
CA ASN A 261 24.41 0.74 -13.27
C ASN A 261 25.75 0.19 -13.77
#